data_AF-A0A395JT27-F1
#
_entry.id   AF-A0A395JT27-F1
#
_cell.length_a   1.000
_cell.length_b   1.000
_cell.length_c   1.000
_cell.angle_alpha   90.00
_cell.angle_beta   90.00
_cell.angle_gamma   90.00
#
_symmetry.space_group_name_H-M   'P 1'
#
loop_
_entity.id
_entity.type
_entity.pdbx_description
1 polymer ?
#
loop_
_entity_poly.entity_id
_entity_poly.type
_entity_poly.pdbx_seq_one_letter_code
_entity_poly.pdbx_strand_id
1 'polypeptide(L)'
;MAILSRRFSIEHQKPHFFVEQYVKVLDKGPVSSNFLKIGVVEIRKSADYRFLKLKQGKHSLAYMTDNNPLRSADFDKKYTWERVGTTTYDSEDVIILKGTSKKSTERVRFYIGMDTYGIFKIDMSALNAVYIYKKNSEGKLYLSYHNREYKIKKTINKILKTILKIQTDTIDLAYRHEAIVLNVETDKNNSKFKSFGGYNIDMGDINLPYHPEFWDTLQTPPQSSFFRRSKRELEQLYGVSLGIQFELSNTKQKKD
;
A
#
# COMPACT_ATOMS: atom_id res chain seq x y z
N MET A 1 -5.36 -5.21 13.70
CA MET A 1 -5.32 -5.87 12.38
C MET A 1 -3.90 -6.31 12.06
N ALA A 2 -3.75 -7.47 11.42
CA ALA A 2 -2.51 -7.91 10.80
C ALA A 2 -2.56 -7.61 9.29
N ILE A 3 -1.52 -6.96 8.78
CA ILE A 3 -1.47 -6.43 7.41
C ILE A 3 -0.17 -6.87 6.75
N LEU A 4 -0.28 -7.43 5.55
CA LEU A 4 0.84 -7.58 4.64
C LEU A 4 0.98 -6.32 3.81
N SER A 5 2.03 -5.54 4.03
CA SER A 5 2.31 -4.28 3.36
C SER A 5 3.48 -4.45 2.40
N ARG A 6 3.25 -4.17 1.12
CA ARG A 6 4.20 -4.35 0.02
C ARG A 6 4.43 -3.03 -0.70
N ARG A 7 5.67 -2.68 -0.96
CA ARG A 7 5.99 -1.49 -1.75
C ARG A 7 7.10 -1.75 -2.75
N PHE A 8 6.84 -1.40 -4.00
CA PHE A 8 7.88 -1.22 -5.01
C PHE A 8 8.24 0.25 -5.14
N SER A 9 9.54 0.54 -5.18
CA SER A 9 10.08 1.81 -5.61
C SER A 9 10.44 1.72 -7.09
N ILE A 10 9.83 2.59 -7.87
CA ILE A 10 9.96 2.68 -9.32
C ILE A 10 10.84 3.89 -9.64
N GLU A 11 11.85 3.70 -10.48
CA GLU A 11 12.64 4.79 -11.06
C GLU A 11 12.69 4.57 -12.57
N HIS A 12 12.44 5.62 -13.34
CA HIS A 12 12.36 5.54 -14.81
C HIS A 12 11.43 4.41 -15.31
N GLN A 13 10.23 4.36 -14.73
CA GLN A 13 9.16 3.40 -15.06
C GLN A 13 9.46 1.94 -14.73
N LYS A 14 10.63 1.62 -14.17
CA LYS A 14 11.02 0.26 -13.79
C LYS A 14 11.12 0.08 -12.29
N PRO A 15 10.77 -1.08 -11.72
CA PRO A 15 10.99 -1.37 -10.31
C PRO A 15 12.47 -1.59 -10.03
N HIS A 16 12.98 -0.93 -9.00
CA HIS A 16 14.39 -0.98 -8.59
C HIS A 16 14.58 -1.47 -7.15
N PHE A 17 13.51 -1.47 -6.35
CA PHE A 17 13.57 -1.92 -4.97
C PHE A 17 12.19 -2.37 -4.51
N PHE A 18 12.16 -3.43 -3.71
CA PHE A 18 10.96 -3.99 -3.11
C PHE A 18 11.15 -4.19 -1.62
N VAL A 19 10.13 -3.83 -0.85
CA VAL A 19 10.04 -4.10 0.58
C VAL A 19 8.68 -4.70 0.91
N GLU A 20 8.68 -5.77 1.71
CA GLU A 20 7.50 -6.43 2.23
C GLU A 20 7.58 -6.53 3.74
N GLN A 21 6.48 -6.22 4.40
CA GLN A 21 6.38 -6.20 5.84
C GLN A 21 5.09 -6.85 6.30
N TYR A 22 5.22 -7.70 7.32
CA TYR A 22 4.08 -8.11 8.12
C TYR A 22 3.95 -7.14 9.30
N VAL A 23 2.82 -6.45 9.35
CA VAL A 23 2.59 -5.31 10.24
C VAL A 23 1.36 -5.57 11.09
N LYS A 24 1.47 -5.32 12.40
CA LYS A 24 0.31 -5.20 13.27
C LYS A 24 -0.04 -3.72 13.44
N VAL A 25 -1.33 -3.40 13.30
CA VAL A 25 -1.85 -2.06 13.51
C VAL A 25 -2.98 -2.05 14.53
N LEU A 26 -3.02 -1.00 15.34
CA LEU A 26 -4.16 -0.65 16.17
C LEU A 26 -4.96 0.43 15.46
N ASP A 27 -6.23 0.13 15.18
CA ASP A 27 -7.11 1.00 14.43
C ASP A 27 -8.45 1.17 15.16
N LYS A 28 -8.95 2.40 15.18
CA LYS A 28 -10.30 2.72 15.70
C LYS A 28 -11.33 2.80 14.57
N GLY A 29 -10.94 2.48 13.34
CA GLY A 29 -11.79 2.61 12.16
C GLY A 29 -11.85 4.06 11.67
N PRO A 30 -12.83 4.38 10.80
CA PRO A 30 -12.88 5.66 10.08
C PRO A 30 -13.09 6.90 10.98
N VAL A 31 -13.55 6.71 12.22
CA VAL A 31 -13.65 7.81 13.21
C VAL A 31 -12.29 8.40 13.60
N SER A 32 -11.20 7.69 13.32
CA SER A 32 -9.85 8.21 13.48
C SER A 32 -9.21 8.45 12.11
N SER A 33 -8.57 9.61 11.96
CA SER A 33 -7.86 9.95 10.72
C SER A 33 -6.72 8.98 10.42
N ASN A 34 -6.10 8.40 11.46
CA ASN A 34 -4.89 7.57 11.35
C ASN A 34 -5.01 6.28 12.16
N PHE A 35 -4.12 5.33 11.87
CA PHE A 35 -3.87 4.25 12.81
C PHE A 35 -3.30 4.81 14.11
N LEU A 36 -3.76 4.27 15.24
CA LEU A 36 -3.23 4.64 16.56
C LEU A 36 -1.80 4.11 16.76
N LYS A 37 -1.51 2.96 16.17
CA LYS A 37 -0.20 2.32 16.26
C LYS A 37 0.08 1.51 15.01
N ILE A 38 1.33 1.59 14.55
CA ILE A 38 1.91 0.74 13.51
C ILE A 38 3.10 0.03 14.15
N GLY A 39 3.20 -1.29 13.97
CA GLY A 39 4.34 -2.08 14.43
C GLY A 39 4.69 -3.13 13.40
N VAL A 40 5.88 -3.01 12.81
CA VAL A 40 6.44 -4.03 11.93
C VAL A 40 6.93 -5.18 12.77
N VAL A 41 6.51 -6.39 12.42
CA VAL A 41 6.90 -7.63 13.12
C VAL A 41 7.92 -8.39 12.29
N GLU A 42 7.70 -8.49 10.98
CA GLU A 42 8.60 -9.17 10.05
C GLU A 42 8.84 -8.30 8.82
N ILE A 43 10.05 -8.37 8.27
CA ILE A 43 10.45 -7.62 7.08
C ILE A 43 11.31 -8.49 6.16
N ARG A 44 11.15 -8.28 4.85
CA ARG A 44 12.12 -8.72 3.85
C ARG A 44 12.23 -7.68 2.74
N LYS A 45 13.44 -7.52 2.23
CA LYS A 45 13.78 -6.53 1.20
C LYS A 45 14.48 -7.21 0.03
N SER A 46 14.17 -6.77 -1.18
CA SER A 46 15.01 -7.09 -2.33
C SER A 46 16.35 -6.39 -2.22
N ALA A 47 17.26 -6.68 -3.16
CA ALA A 47 18.41 -5.81 -3.35
C ALA A 47 17.92 -4.40 -3.77
N ASP A 48 18.66 -3.37 -3.35
CA ASP A 48 18.33 -1.97 -3.62
C ASP A 48 19.12 -1.45 -4.81
N TYR A 49 18.49 -1.49 -5.98
CA TYR A 49 19.07 -1.05 -7.25
C TYR A 49 18.67 0.38 -7.65
N ARG A 50 18.09 1.14 -6.73
CA ARG A 50 17.67 2.53 -6.99
C ARG A 50 18.88 3.42 -7.23
N PHE A 51 18.75 4.34 -8.18
CA PHE A 51 19.76 5.37 -8.46
C PHE A 51 19.64 6.52 -7.47
N LEU A 52 18.42 7.01 -7.26
CA LEU A 52 18.17 8.17 -6.40
C LEU A 52 17.87 7.80 -4.95
N LYS A 53 17.44 6.55 -4.70
CA LYS A 53 17.11 6.01 -3.36
C LYS A 53 16.17 6.94 -2.59
N LEU A 54 15.25 7.59 -3.30
CA LEU A 54 14.29 8.50 -2.68
C LEU A 54 13.50 7.73 -1.61
N LYS A 55 13.28 8.39 -0.47
CA LYS A 55 12.55 7.87 0.68
C LYS A 55 11.19 8.56 0.79
N GLN A 56 10.22 7.86 1.36
CA GLN A 56 9.00 8.47 1.84
C GLN A 56 9.22 9.01 3.26
N GLY A 57 8.61 10.15 3.60
CA GLY A 57 8.71 10.73 4.94
C GLY A 57 7.89 9.99 6.01
N LYS A 58 7.04 9.05 5.61
CA LYS A 58 6.19 8.25 6.48
C LYS A 58 6.11 6.81 5.98
N HIS A 59 5.61 5.94 6.84
CA HIS A 59 5.29 4.56 6.49
C HIS A 59 4.23 4.52 5.38
N SER A 60 4.28 3.58 4.44
CA SER A 60 3.29 3.57 3.34
C SER A 60 1.84 3.37 3.81
N LEU A 61 1.65 2.65 4.92
CA LEU A 61 0.36 2.52 5.62
C LEU A 61 -0.15 3.84 6.22
N ALA A 62 0.73 4.77 6.61
CA ALA A 62 0.32 6.10 7.03
C ALA A 62 -0.30 6.88 5.85
N TYR A 63 0.32 6.80 4.68
CA TYR A 63 -0.28 7.38 3.47
C TYR A 63 -1.59 6.70 3.07
N MET A 64 -1.76 5.40 3.36
CA MET A 64 -3.05 4.74 3.13
C MET A 64 -4.16 5.34 4.00
N THR A 65 -3.89 5.69 5.26
CA THR A 65 -4.89 6.36 6.11
C THR A 65 -5.09 7.82 5.73
N ASP A 66 -3.99 8.56 5.50
CA ASP A 66 -4.01 9.98 5.09
C ASP A 66 -4.86 10.19 3.80
N ASN A 67 -4.85 9.22 2.88
CA ASN A 67 -5.56 9.31 1.59
C ASN A 67 -6.90 8.57 1.56
N ASN A 68 -7.39 8.02 2.68
CA ASN A 68 -8.66 7.30 2.71
C ASN A 68 -9.83 8.28 2.88
N PRO A 69 -10.77 8.35 1.93
CA PRO A 69 -11.91 9.27 2.01
C PRO A 69 -12.76 9.13 3.27
N LEU A 70 -12.89 7.91 3.80
CA LEU A 70 -13.71 7.64 5.00
C LEU A 70 -13.11 8.22 6.27
N ARG A 71 -11.84 8.66 6.22
CA ARG A 71 -11.09 9.22 7.35
C ARG A 71 -11.00 10.74 7.31
N SER A 72 -11.73 11.39 6.39
CA SER A 72 -11.74 12.84 6.23
C SER A 72 -13.18 13.38 6.35
N ALA A 73 -13.41 14.20 7.37
CA ALA A 73 -14.73 14.71 7.73
C ALA A 73 -15.39 15.61 6.65
N ASP A 74 -14.59 16.24 5.79
CA ASP A 74 -15.08 17.14 4.73
C ASP A 74 -14.87 16.56 3.34
N PHE A 75 -14.66 15.25 3.21
CA PHE A 75 -14.40 14.65 1.90
C PHE A 75 -15.59 14.81 0.96
N ASP A 76 -16.80 14.50 1.42
CA ASP A 76 -18.05 14.56 0.65
C ASP A 76 -18.33 15.97 0.08
N LYS A 77 -18.08 17.02 0.87
CA LYS A 77 -18.32 18.42 0.50
C LYS A 77 -17.45 18.88 -0.67
N LYS A 78 -16.31 18.23 -0.90
CA LYS A 78 -15.35 18.58 -1.97
C LYS A 78 -15.77 18.11 -3.36
N TYR A 79 -16.79 17.27 -3.46
CA TYR A 79 -17.23 16.65 -4.70
C TYR A 79 -18.68 17.00 -5.03
N THR A 80 -19.01 16.96 -6.32
CA THR A 80 -20.38 16.90 -6.83
C THR A 80 -20.69 15.45 -7.17
N TRP A 81 -21.84 14.95 -6.71
CA TRP A 81 -22.19 13.53 -6.72
C TRP A 81 -23.30 13.21 -7.70
N GLU A 82 -23.13 12.11 -8.43
CA GLU A 82 -24.14 11.55 -9.33
C GLU A 82 -24.16 10.02 -9.20
N ARG A 83 -25.35 9.42 -9.31
CA ARG A 83 -25.48 7.96 -9.43
C ARG A 83 -25.14 7.56 -10.85
N VAL A 84 -24.23 6.60 -11.01
CA VAL A 84 -23.75 6.15 -12.34
C VAL A 84 -23.99 4.68 -12.62
N GLY A 85 -24.56 3.92 -11.68
CA GLY A 85 -24.91 2.53 -11.90
C GLY A 85 -25.27 1.78 -10.63
N THR A 86 -25.42 0.47 -10.79
CA THR A 86 -25.63 -0.52 -9.74
C THR A 86 -24.75 -1.76 -9.98
N THR A 87 -24.52 -2.53 -8.93
CA THR A 87 -23.86 -3.83 -8.97
C THR A 87 -24.26 -4.62 -7.72
N THR A 88 -23.60 -5.74 -7.44
CA THR A 88 -23.81 -6.53 -6.23
C THR A 88 -22.44 -6.79 -5.59
N TYR A 89 -22.37 -6.67 -4.27
CA TYR A 89 -21.16 -6.93 -3.49
C TYR A 89 -21.53 -7.64 -2.18
N ASP A 90 -20.85 -8.74 -1.86
CA ASP A 90 -21.08 -9.48 -0.60
C ASP A 90 -22.57 -9.82 -0.37
N SER A 91 -23.23 -10.29 -1.44
CA SER A 91 -24.66 -10.64 -1.49
C SER A 91 -25.63 -9.49 -1.21
N GLU A 92 -25.17 -8.25 -1.32
CA GLU A 92 -25.98 -7.04 -1.18
C GLU A 92 -25.97 -6.26 -2.49
N ASP A 93 -27.13 -5.73 -2.89
CA ASP A 93 -27.20 -4.83 -4.03
C ASP A 93 -26.60 -3.47 -3.68
N VAL A 94 -25.83 -2.93 -4.61
CA VAL A 94 -24.94 -1.80 -4.39
C VAL A 94 -25.18 -0.72 -5.45
N ILE A 95 -25.32 0.53 -5.03
CA ILE A 95 -25.29 1.69 -5.92
C ILE A 95 -23.86 2.18 -6.12
N ILE A 96 -23.58 2.70 -7.31
CA ILE A 96 -22.30 3.34 -7.64
C ILE A 96 -22.54 4.85 -7.69
N LEU A 97 -21.97 5.57 -6.72
CA LEU A 97 -21.94 7.03 -6.71
C LEU A 97 -20.59 7.53 -7.20
N LYS A 98 -20.59 8.39 -8.22
CA LYS A 98 -19.40 9.06 -8.72
C LYS A 98 -19.35 10.48 -8.17
N GLY A 99 -18.25 10.81 -7.50
CA GLY A 99 -17.89 12.17 -7.12
C GLY A 99 -16.93 12.76 -8.15
N THR A 100 -17.23 13.95 -8.66
CA THR A 100 -16.28 14.78 -9.43
C THR A 100 -15.82 15.95 -8.58
N SER A 101 -14.51 16.13 -8.44
CA SER A 101 -13.93 17.17 -7.58
C SER A 101 -14.36 18.56 -8.06
N LYS A 102 -14.70 19.44 -7.11
CA LYS A 102 -15.05 20.83 -7.40
C LYS A 102 -13.82 21.70 -7.73
N LYS A 103 -12.61 21.21 -7.45
CA LYS A 103 -11.35 21.98 -7.53
C LYS A 103 -10.25 21.33 -8.37
N SER A 104 -10.41 20.06 -8.76
CA SER A 104 -9.41 19.30 -9.51
C SER A 104 -10.10 18.41 -10.54
N THR A 105 -9.31 17.76 -11.40
CA THR A 105 -9.82 16.76 -12.36
C THR A 105 -10.03 15.38 -11.73
N GLU A 106 -9.85 15.27 -10.40
CA GLU A 106 -9.95 14.02 -9.67
C GLU A 106 -11.39 13.54 -9.55
N ARG A 107 -11.52 12.22 -9.56
CA ARG A 107 -12.78 11.50 -9.46
C ARG A 107 -12.67 10.42 -8.41
N VAL A 108 -13.79 10.17 -7.74
CA VAL A 108 -13.96 9.10 -6.76
C VAL A 108 -15.23 8.34 -7.09
N ARG A 109 -15.25 7.03 -6.88
CA ARG A 109 -16.47 6.22 -6.89
C ARG A 109 -16.63 5.51 -5.57
N PHE A 110 -17.82 5.61 -4.99
CA PHE A 110 -18.25 4.82 -3.84
C PHE A 110 -19.24 3.76 -4.28
N TYR A 111 -19.03 2.56 -3.76
CA TYR A 111 -19.89 1.40 -3.93
C TYR A 111 -20.62 1.20 -2.59
N ILE A 112 -21.86 1.67 -2.52
CA ILE A 112 -22.66 1.75 -1.29
C ILE A 112 -23.76 0.69 -1.34
N GLY A 113 -23.80 -0.17 -0.33
CA GLY A 113 -24.86 -1.15 -0.14
C GLY A 113 -26.22 -0.50 0.11
N MET A 114 -27.28 -1.04 -0.49
CA MET A 114 -28.63 -0.49 -0.35
C MET A 114 -29.30 -0.86 0.97
N ASP A 115 -28.88 -1.96 1.60
CA ASP A 115 -29.48 -2.45 2.85
C ASP A 115 -28.74 -1.92 4.08
N THR A 116 -27.41 -1.92 4.02
CA THR A 116 -26.54 -1.57 5.15
C THR A 116 -25.99 -0.15 5.08
N TYR A 117 -26.12 0.51 3.93
CA TYR A 117 -25.43 1.77 3.60
C TYR A 117 -23.90 1.67 3.74
N GLY A 118 -23.37 0.44 3.79
CA GLY A 118 -21.95 0.17 3.92
C GLY A 118 -21.19 0.48 2.63
N ILE A 119 -19.99 1.06 2.75
CA ILE A 119 -19.12 1.33 1.61
C ILE A 119 -18.20 0.13 1.39
N PHE A 120 -18.49 -0.67 0.37
CA PHE A 120 -17.74 -1.89 0.04
C PHE A 120 -16.48 -1.63 -0.78
N LYS A 121 -16.48 -0.57 -1.58
CA LYS A 121 -15.35 -0.23 -2.44
C LYS A 121 -15.26 1.26 -2.66
N ILE A 122 -14.03 1.73 -2.77
CA ILE A 122 -13.69 3.10 -3.14
C ILE A 122 -12.66 3.03 -4.27
N ASP A 123 -12.99 3.59 -5.42
CA ASP A 123 -12.03 3.80 -6.52
C ASP A 123 -11.72 5.29 -6.63
N MET A 124 -10.43 5.65 -6.69
CA MET A 124 -9.97 7.03 -6.78
C MET A 124 -9.03 7.19 -7.97
N SER A 125 -9.23 8.25 -8.75
CA SER A 125 -8.21 8.64 -9.75
C SER A 125 -6.98 9.26 -9.07
N ALA A 126 -7.16 9.90 -7.91
CA ALA A 126 -6.07 10.36 -7.08
C ALA A 126 -5.22 9.15 -6.67
N LEU A 127 -3.93 9.19 -7.01
CA LEU A 127 -2.97 8.10 -6.78
C LEU A 127 -3.38 6.74 -7.39
N ASN A 128 -4.37 6.70 -8.31
CA ASN A 128 -4.99 5.47 -8.79
C ASN A 128 -5.33 4.49 -7.64
N ALA A 129 -5.86 5.02 -6.53
CA ALA A 129 -6.04 4.27 -5.31
C ALA A 129 -7.34 3.45 -5.32
N VAL A 130 -7.29 2.25 -4.73
CA VAL A 130 -8.48 1.42 -4.47
C VAL A 130 -8.51 1.04 -3.00
N TYR A 131 -9.68 1.06 -2.39
CA TYR A 131 -9.96 0.48 -1.07
C TYR A 131 -11.12 -0.50 -1.21
N ILE A 132 -10.97 -1.70 -0.65
CA ILE A 132 -12.00 -2.74 -0.66
C ILE A 132 -12.29 -3.16 0.77
N TYR A 133 -13.56 -3.15 1.14
CA TYR A 133 -14.07 -3.54 2.44
C TYR A 133 -14.89 -4.83 2.32
N LYS A 134 -14.88 -5.64 3.37
CA LYS A 134 -15.65 -6.88 3.48
C LYS A 134 -16.31 -6.97 4.85
N LYS A 135 -17.43 -7.66 4.94
CA LYS A 135 -18.03 -8.00 6.23
C LYS A 135 -17.18 -9.09 6.90
N ASN A 136 -16.98 -8.96 8.21
CA ASN A 136 -16.50 -10.08 9.03
C ASN A 136 -17.68 -11.02 9.38
N SER A 137 -17.41 -12.06 10.18
CA SER A 137 -18.45 -13.00 10.66
C SER A 137 -19.57 -12.35 11.47
N GLU A 138 -19.34 -11.15 12.03
CA GLU A 138 -20.33 -10.35 12.77
C GLU A 138 -21.10 -9.36 11.86
N GLY A 139 -20.85 -9.37 10.55
CA GLY A 139 -21.46 -8.41 9.61
C GLY A 139 -20.83 -7.02 9.59
N LYS A 140 -19.74 -6.78 10.34
CA LYS A 140 -19.05 -5.47 10.40
C LYS A 140 -18.06 -5.33 9.26
N LEU A 141 -18.09 -4.18 8.59
CA LEU A 141 -17.14 -3.86 7.53
C LEU A 141 -15.73 -3.58 8.08
N TYR A 142 -14.73 -4.17 7.45
CA TYR A 142 -13.32 -3.87 7.67
C TYR A 142 -12.59 -3.70 6.35
N LEU A 143 -11.52 -2.90 6.33
CA LEU A 143 -10.66 -2.78 5.15
C LEU A 143 -9.98 -4.13 4.89
N SER A 144 -10.22 -4.72 3.73
CA SER A 144 -9.63 -6.01 3.35
C SER A 144 -8.40 -5.85 2.44
N TYR A 145 -8.43 -4.84 1.57
CA TYR A 145 -7.39 -4.61 0.56
C TYR A 145 -7.27 -3.13 0.20
N HIS A 146 -6.05 -2.70 -0.08
CA HIS A 146 -5.75 -1.39 -0.64
C HIS A 146 -4.58 -1.46 -1.62
N ASN A 147 -4.62 -0.65 -2.67
CA ASN A 147 -3.41 -0.29 -3.42
C ASN A 147 -3.44 1.19 -3.86
N ARG A 148 -2.26 1.70 -4.21
CA ARG A 148 -2.06 3.04 -4.79
C ARG A 148 -0.72 3.16 -5.50
N GLU A 149 -0.60 4.18 -6.34
CA GLU A 149 0.64 4.60 -6.99
C GLU A 149 0.88 6.10 -6.79
N TYR A 150 1.89 6.48 -6.00
CA TYR A 150 2.33 7.86 -5.88
C TYR A 150 3.42 8.14 -6.91
N LYS A 151 3.26 9.17 -7.74
CA LYS A 151 4.23 9.56 -8.78
C LYS A 151 4.86 10.89 -8.44
N ILE A 152 6.16 11.02 -8.69
CA ILE A 152 6.92 12.25 -8.48
C ILE A 152 8.01 12.37 -9.54
N LYS A 153 8.26 13.58 -10.02
CA LYS A 153 9.42 13.87 -10.87
C LYS A 153 10.55 14.43 -10.02
N LYS A 154 11.78 13.99 -10.29
CA LYS A 154 12.99 14.51 -9.64
C LYS A 154 14.02 14.92 -10.66
N THR A 155 14.70 16.03 -10.39
CA THR A 155 15.83 16.47 -11.18
C THR A 155 17.00 15.50 -11.02
N ILE A 156 17.72 15.24 -12.11
CA ILE A 156 18.88 14.35 -12.15
C ILE A 156 20.11 15.09 -12.68
N ASN A 157 21.29 14.63 -12.29
CA ASN A 157 22.55 15.18 -12.77
C ASN A 157 22.94 14.60 -14.15
N LYS A 158 23.95 15.20 -14.78
CA LYS A 158 24.45 14.79 -16.10
C LYS A 158 24.92 13.32 -16.14
N ILE A 159 25.49 12.81 -15.05
CA ILE A 159 25.95 11.42 -14.95
C ILE A 159 24.76 10.46 -15.07
N LEU A 160 23.70 10.69 -14.30
CA LEU A 160 22.49 9.86 -14.35
C LEU A 160 21.80 9.96 -15.71
N LYS A 161 21.78 11.14 -16.36
CA LYS A 161 21.28 11.28 -17.74
C LYS A 161 22.03 10.36 -18.71
N THR A 162 23.36 10.31 -18.60
CA THR A 162 24.21 9.43 -19.43
C THR A 162 23.94 7.96 -19.15
N ILE A 163 23.89 7.54 -17.87
CA ILE A 163 23.64 6.15 -17.48
C ILE A 163 22.27 5.67 -17.95
N LEU A 164 21.24 6.51 -17.80
CA LEU A 164 19.86 6.20 -18.16
C LEU A 164 19.56 6.40 -19.65
N LYS A 165 20.49 7.01 -20.40
CA LYS A 165 20.33 7.37 -21.81
C LYS A 165 19.09 8.24 -22.07
N ILE A 166 18.85 9.22 -21.19
CA ILE A 166 17.74 10.17 -21.31
C ILE A 166 18.22 11.61 -21.49
N GLN A 167 17.47 12.36 -22.30
CA GLN A 167 17.78 13.76 -22.61
C GLN A 167 17.15 14.74 -21.61
N THR A 168 16.16 14.30 -20.84
CA THR A 168 15.45 15.12 -19.86
C THR A 168 16.29 15.34 -18.60
N ASP A 169 16.17 16.51 -17.98
CA ASP A 169 16.79 16.79 -16.68
C ASP A 169 16.02 16.21 -15.50
N THR A 170 14.93 15.50 -15.77
CA THR A 170 14.10 14.85 -14.76
C THR A 170 13.87 13.37 -15.06
N ILE A 171 13.66 12.61 -13.99
CA ILE A 171 13.24 11.21 -14.01
C ILE A 171 11.89 11.06 -13.32
N ASP A 172 11.04 10.18 -13.87
CA ASP A 172 9.81 9.75 -13.23
C ASP A 172 10.12 8.70 -12.15
N LEU A 173 9.65 8.98 -10.94
CA LEU A 173 9.69 8.07 -9.80
C LEU A 173 8.27 7.69 -9.39
N ALA A 174 8.10 6.50 -8.85
CA ALA A 174 6.84 6.13 -8.22
C ALA A 174 7.00 5.20 -7.01
N TYR A 175 6.02 5.23 -6.11
CA TYR A 175 5.83 4.21 -5.09
C TYR A 175 4.51 3.49 -5.34
N ARG A 176 4.62 2.23 -5.74
CA ARG A 176 3.49 1.31 -5.88
C ARG A 176 3.32 0.58 -4.56
N HIS A 177 2.26 0.87 -3.83
CA HIS A 177 1.98 0.31 -2.51
C HIS A 177 0.73 -0.57 -2.56
N GLU A 178 0.79 -1.72 -1.91
CA GLU A 178 -0.29 -2.66 -1.71
C GLU A 178 -0.35 -3.02 -0.22
N ALA A 179 -1.56 -3.08 0.33
CA ALA A 179 -1.81 -3.52 1.69
C ALA A 179 -2.96 -4.54 1.70
N ILE A 180 -2.71 -5.70 2.32
CA ILE A 180 -3.67 -6.80 2.40
C ILE A 180 -3.90 -7.08 3.89
N VAL A 181 -5.14 -7.01 4.34
CA VAL A 181 -5.49 -7.36 5.72
C VAL A 181 -5.66 -8.87 5.80
N LEU A 182 -4.77 -9.51 6.57
CA LEU A 182 -4.73 -10.95 6.75
C LEU A 182 -5.59 -11.41 7.92
N ASN A 183 -5.69 -10.60 8.97
CA ASN A 183 -6.51 -10.91 10.14
C ASN A 183 -6.98 -9.63 10.85
N VAL A 184 -8.18 -9.70 11.45
CA VAL A 184 -8.76 -8.66 12.30
C VAL A 184 -9.03 -9.27 13.67
N GLU A 185 -8.23 -8.85 14.65
CA GLU A 185 -8.45 -9.17 16.06
C GLU A 185 -9.23 -8.03 16.71
N THR A 186 -10.33 -8.37 17.39
CA THR A 186 -11.23 -7.43 18.08
C THR A 186 -11.11 -7.53 19.60
N ASP A 187 -10.54 -8.62 20.14
CA ASP A 187 -10.25 -8.74 21.56
C ASP A 187 -9.11 -7.78 21.96
N LYS A 188 -9.43 -6.87 22.88
CA LYS A 188 -8.48 -5.90 23.44
C LYS A 188 -7.31 -6.57 24.15
N ASN A 189 -7.51 -7.76 24.74
CA ASN A 189 -6.46 -8.49 25.44
C ASN A 189 -5.36 -8.97 24.47
N ASN A 190 -5.74 -9.35 23.24
CA ASN A 190 -4.84 -9.79 22.18
C ASN A 190 -4.25 -8.63 21.33
N SER A 191 -4.67 -7.38 21.60
CA SER A 191 -4.25 -6.20 20.84
C SER A 191 -2.86 -5.67 21.20
N LYS A 192 -2.18 -6.26 22.20
CA LYS A 192 -0.85 -5.85 22.63
C LYS A 192 0.22 -6.40 21.69
N PHE A 193 0.93 -5.51 21.01
CA PHE A 193 2.13 -5.84 20.24
C PHE A 193 3.23 -4.80 20.46
N LYS A 194 4.49 -5.25 20.45
CA LYS A 194 5.65 -4.36 20.41
C LYS A 194 5.67 -3.63 19.06
N SER A 195 5.86 -2.31 19.08
CA SER A 195 6.05 -1.54 17.84
C SER A 195 7.53 -1.44 17.52
N PHE A 196 7.93 -1.94 16.37
CA PHE A 196 9.20 -1.61 15.73
C PHE A 196 8.91 -0.92 14.42
N GLY A 197 9.49 0.26 14.20
CA GLY A 197 9.13 1.12 13.08
C GLY A 197 7.74 1.74 13.24
N GLY A 198 7.66 3.07 13.08
CA GLY A 198 6.47 3.86 13.39
C GLY A 198 5.83 4.52 12.18
N TYR A 199 5.00 5.53 12.45
CA TYR A 199 4.30 6.32 11.43
C TYR A 199 5.26 7.11 10.53
N ASN A 200 6.37 7.60 11.09
CA ASN A 200 7.27 8.60 10.46
C ASN A 200 8.60 8.00 9.98
N ILE A 201 8.60 6.74 9.52
CA ILE A 201 9.79 6.08 8.96
C ILE A 201 9.46 5.45 7.61
N ASP A 202 10.41 5.51 6.67
CA ASP A 202 10.30 4.81 5.40
C ASP A 202 10.33 3.29 5.63
N MET A 203 9.46 2.53 4.94
CA MET A 203 9.44 1.07 5.07
C MET A 203 10.81 0.43 4.79
N GLY A 204 11.58 0.98 3.85
CA GLY A 204 12.90 0.47 3.48
C GLY A 204 13.98 0.72 4.53
N ASP A 205 13.78 1.64 5.47
CA ASP A 205 14.75 1.99 6.51
C ASP A 205 14.56 1.17 7.80
N ILE A 206 13.41 0.50 7.96
CA ILE A 206 13.17 -0.35 9.13
C ILE A 206 14.11 -1.55 9.09
N ASN A 207 14.77 -1.84 10.21
CA ASN A 207 15.71 -2.94 10.31
C ASN A 207 15.27 -3.96 11.37
N LEU A 208 15.06 -5.20 10.93
CA LEU A 208 14.71 -6.34 11.80
C LEU A 208 15.42 -7.59 11.26
N PRO A 209 15.68 -8.58 12.13
CA PRO A 209 16.19 -9.88 11.71
C PRO A 209 15.29 -10.52 10.65
N TYR A 210 15.90 -11.25 9.72
CA TYR A 210 15.18 -11.97 8.68
C TYR A 210 14.89 -13.41 9.11
N HIS A 211 13.60 -13.73 9.19
CA HIS A 211 13.08 -15.06 9.53
C HIS A 211 12.44 -15.71 8.31
N PRO A 212 13.19 -16.40 7.44
CA PRO A 212 12.62 -17.07 6.25
C PRO A 212 11.49 -18.03 6.60
N GLU A 213 11.59 -18.75 7.72
CA GLU A 213 10.59 -19.69 8.22
C GLU A 213 9.21 -19.04 8.46
N PHE A 214 9.18 -17.78 8.87
CA PHE A 214 7.92 -17.04 9.00
C PHE A 214 7.29 -16.82 7.63
N TRP A 215 8.10 -16.43 6.63
CA TRP A 215 7.61 -16.11 5.30
C TRP A 215 7.15 -17.34 4.52
N ASP A 216 7.78 -18.48 4.75
CA ASP A 216 7.43 -19.76 4.11
C ASP A 216 6.14 -20.34 4.69
N THR A 217 5.83 -20.05 5.94
CA THR A 217 4.61 -20.52 6.62
C THR A 217 3.46 -19.51 6.59
N LEU A 218 3.72 -18.26 6.18
CA LEU A 218 2.70 -17.21 6.11
C LEU A 218 1.67 -17.52 5.02
N GLN A 219 0.44 -17.75 5.44
CA GLN A 219 -0.70 -17.85 4.53
C GLN A 219 -1.08 -16.47 4.00
N THR A 220 -1.05 -16.33 2.67
CA THR A 220 -1.45 -15.09 1.98
C THR A 220 -2.46 -15.40 0.89
N PRO A 221 -3.38 -14.47 0.57
CA PRO A 221 -4.25 -14.66 -0.59
C PRO A 221 -3.42 -14.71 -1.89
N PRO A 222 -4.02 -15.18 -3.00
CA PRO A 222 -3.37 -15.19 -4.30
C PRO A 222 -2.77 -13.83 -4.66
N GLN A 223 -1.60 -13.85 -5.30
CA GLN A 223 -0.91 -12.63 -5.69
C GLN A 223 -1.76 -11.80 -6.66
N SER A 224 -1.92 -10.51 -6.34
CA SER A 224 -2.62 -9.57 -7.19
C SER A 224 -1.92 -9.38 -8.53
N SER A 225 -2.65 -8.94 -9.55
CA SER A 225 -2.06 -8.48 -10.81
C SER A 225 -1.08 -7.32 -10.60
N PHE A 226 -1.38 -6.46 -9.62
CA PHE A 226 -0.54 -5.32 -9.22
C PHE A 226 0.85 -5.77 -8.75
N PHE A 227 0.90 -6.77 -7.88
CA PHE A 227 2.14 -7.35 -7.38
C PHE A 227 2.88 -8.15 -8.46
N ARG A 228 2.18 -9.07 -9.15
CA ARG A 228 2.79 -9.98 -10.14
C ARG A 228 3.52 -9.23 -11.24
N ARG A 229 2.93 -8.13 -11.74
CA ARG A 229 3.54 -7.29 -12.77
C ARG A 229 4.88 -6.70 -12.30
N SER A 230 4.87 -6.03 -11.16
CA SER A 230 6.06 -5.34 -10.64
C SER A 230 7.15 -6.32 -10.20
N LYS A 231 6.77 -7.46 -9.61
CA LYS A 231 7.70 -8.55 -9.28
C LYS A 231 8.39 -9.06 -10.54
N ARG A 232 7.63 -9.42 -11.59
CA ARG A 232 8.18 -9.94 -12.84
C ARG A 232 9.13 -8.94 -13.50
N GLU A 233 8.73 -7.66 -13.55
CA GLU A 233 9.58 -6.58 -14.10
C GLU A 233 10.91 -6.47 -13.33
N LEU A 234 10.90 -6.56 -11.99
CA LEU A 234 12.10 -6.49 -11.16
C LEU A 234 13.02 -7.71 -11.37
N GLU A 235 12.46 -8.91 -11.38
CA GLU A 235 13.23 -10.16 -11.57
C GLU A 235 13.86 -10.21 -12.97
N GLN A 236 13.12 -9.81 -14.01
CA GLN A 236 13.63 -9.77 -15.38
C GLN A 236 14.71 -8.71 -15.59
N LEU A 237 14.61 -7.55 -14.92
CA LEU A 237 15.58 -6.48 -15.07
C LEU A 237 16.98 -6.88 -14.58
N TYR A 238 17.05 -7.76 -13.58
CA TYR A 238 18.32 -8.14 -12.94
C TYR A 238 18.69 -9.61 -13.11
N GLY A 239 17.80 -10.43 -13.66
CA GLY A 239 18.06 -11.87 -13.86
C GLY A 239 18.13 -12.67 -12.56
N VAL A 240 17.57 -12.14 -11.45
CA VAL A 240 17.62 -12.77 -10.13
C VAL A 240 16.22 -12.82 -9.53
N SER A 241 15.79 -14.00 -9.08
CA SER A 241 14.49 -14.17 -8.43
C SER A 241 14.41 -13.37 -7.13
N LEU A 242 13.20 -12.96 -6.75
CA LEU A 242 13.00 -12.19 -5.54
C LEU A 242 13.36 -12.98 -4.27
N GLY A 243 13.19 -14.32 -4.31
CA GLY A 243 13.61 -15.23 -3.24
C GLY A 243 15.12 -15.14 -2.96
N ILE A 244 15.94 -15.30 -4.01
CA ILE A 244 17.41 -15.16 -3.89
C ILE A 244 17.78 -13.76 -3.40
N GLN A 245 17.09 -12.73 -3.90
CA GLN A 245 17.34 -11.36 -3.43
C GLN A 245 17.03 -11.19 -1.94
N PHE A 246 16.01 -11.86 -1.39
CA PHE A 246 15.72 -11.85 0.04
C PHE A 246 16.84 -12.50 0.85
N GLU A 247 17.29 -13.69 0.45
CA GLU A 247 18.38 -14.40 1.13
C GLU A 247 19.66 -13.56 1.15
N LEU A 248 20.05 -12.95 0.03
CA LEU A 248 21.30 -12.20 -0.05
C LEU A 248 21.25 -10.83 0.63
N SER A 249 20.11 -10.14 0.56
CA SER A 249 19.98 -8.76 1.03
C SER A 249 19.68 -8.65 2.53
N ASN A 250 19.10 -9.70 3.12
CA ASN A 250 18.66 -9.68 4.52
C ASN A 250 19.53 -10.55 5.44
N THR A 251 20.27 -11.53 4.91
CA THR A 251 21.19 -12.37 5.73
C THR A 251 22.49 -11.65 6.11
N LYS A 252 22.91 -10.63 5.35
CA LYS A 252 24.14 -9.85 5.61
C LYS A 252 24.10 -8.97 6.87
N GLN A 253 23.01 -8.97 7.64
CA GLN A 253 22.92 -8.21 8.89
C GLN A 253 23.52 -8.93 10.11
N LYS A 254 24.03 -10.15 9.92
CA LYS A 254 25.00 -10.76 10.83
C LYS A 254 26.42 -10.45 10.31
N LYS A 255 26.93 -9.25 10.54
CA LYS A 255 28.38 -9.01 10.57
C LYS A 255 28.68 -7.65 11.23
N ASP A 256 29.46 -7.79 12.30
CA ASP A 256 30.19 -6.82 13.13
C ASP A 256 29.37 -6.02 14.16
#